data_AF-A0A2V6XV03-F1
#
_entry.id   AF-A0A2V6XV03-F1
#
_cell.length_a   1.000
_cell.length_b   1.000
_cell.length_c   1.000
_cell.angle_alpha   90.00
_cell.angle_beta   90.00
_cell.angle_gamma   90.00
#
_symmetry.space_group_name_H-M   'P 1'
#
loop_
_entity.id
_entity.type
_entity.pdbx_description
1 polymer ?
#
loop_
_entity_poly.entity_id
_entity_poly.type
_entity_poly.pdbx_seq_one_letter_code
_entity_poly.pdbx_strand_id
1 'polypeptide(L)'
;MRSRAALILVLLLAVPAAAAEWGQINPGETTQAAVRARYGAPTKQTTQKIEGYDAEQWVYEGTRAPAGIARMTIDFGLLAPSGYNKDVVRTFRLEPKPDIFNRKLVLDGWGLPGRIGKEGDLEFFLYREGLLVYFNAAGEQVTAMIFTPPQPLPPAEGTLVPPPPQR
;
A
#
# COMPACT_ATOMS: atom_id res chain seq x y z
N MET A 1 59.24 5.01 -10.12
CA MET A 1 57.88 4.50 -10.42
C MET A 1 57.57 3.35 -9.49
N ARG A 2 56.52 3.45 -8.68
CA ARG A 2 55.62 2.34 -8.26
C ARG A 2 54.67 2.85 -7.16
N SER A 3 53.42 2.97 -7.58
CA SER A 3 52.28 3.60 -6.90
C SER A 3 51.87 2.86 -5.63
N ARG A 4 51.54 3.62 -4.57
CA ARG A 4 50.81 3.11 -3.40
C ARG A 4 49.32 3.26 -3.69
N ALA A 5 48.65 2.14 -3.97
CA ALA A 5 47.21 2.08 -4.21
C ALA A 5 46.46 2.38 -2.90
N ALA A 6 45.57 3.37 -2.93
CA ALA A 6 44.63 3.64 -1.86
C ALA A 6 43.44 2.68 -1.99
N LEU A 7 43.24 1.82 -0.98
CA LEU A 7 42.00 1.06 -0.83
C LEU A 7 40.93 1.99 -0.25
N ILE A 8 39.95 2.37 -1.07
CA ILE A 8 38.71 3.01 -0.61
C ILE A 8 37.74 1.88 -0.28
N LEU A 9 37.47 1.70 1.01
CA LEU A 9 36.44 0.78 1.51
C LEU A 9 35.09 1.50 1.46
N VAL A 10 34.26 1.19 0.47
CA VAL A 10 32.87 1.67 0.39
C VAL A 10 32.04 0.86 1.38
N LEU A 11 31.65 1.47 2.50
CA LEU A 11 30.63 0.92 3.39
C LEU A 11 29.27 1.07 2.70
N LEU A 12 28.77 -0.05 2.15
CA LEU A 12 27.37 -0.20 1.76
C LEU A 12 26.51 -0.19 3.03
N LEU A 13 25.88 0.94 3.31
CA LEU A 13 24.76 1.01 4.24
C LEU A 13 23.63 0.14 3.68
N ALA A 14 23.44 -1.04 4.26
CA ALA A 14 22.26 -1.86 4.03
C ALA A 14 21.06 -1.13 4.66
N VAL A 15 20.37 -0.33 3.86
CA VAL A 15 19.04 0.16 4.23
C VAL A 15 18.13 -1.08 4.23
N PRO A 16 17.42 -1.39 5.33
CA PRO A 16 16.45 -2.47 5.29
C PRO A 16 15.39 -2.08 4.26
N ALA A 17 15.36 -2.81 3.15
CA ALA A 17 14.29 -2.71 2.17
C ALA A 17 13.01 -3.22 2.83
N ALA A 18 12.29 -2.33 3.49
CA ALA A 18 10.91 -2.59 3.83
C ALA A 18 10.19 -2.78 2.49
N ALA A 19 9.75 -4.00 2.21
CA ALA A 19 9.03 -4.37 1.01
C ALA A 19 7.66 -3.67 0.85
N ALA A 20 7.39 -2.62 1.64
CA ALA A 20 6.24 -1.74 1.57
C ALA A 20 6.50 -0.43 0.81
N GLU A 21 7.68 -0.19 0.23
CA GLU A 21 7.97 1.03 -0.53
C GLU A 21 7.45 0.98 -1.98
N TRP A 22 6.18 0.66 -2.19
CA TRP A 22 5.59 0.66 -3.53
C TRP A 22 5.22 2.09 -3.92
N GLY A 23 6.18 2.76 -4.55
CA GLY A 23 6.03 4.11 -5.07
C GLY A 23 6.36 5.22 -4.08
N GLN A 24 6.92 4.89 -2.91
CA GLN A 24 7.29 5.87 -1.87
C GLN A 24 6.09 6.73 -1.42
N ILE A 25 4.86 6.24 -1.60
CA ILE A 25 3.64 6.81 -1.03
C ILE A 25 3.36 6.03 0.25
N ASN A 26 3.42 6.72 1.38
CA ASN A 26 3.01 6.22 2.68
C ASN A 26 1.67 6.89 3.08
N PRO A 27 0.53 6.16 3.08
CA PRO A 27 -0.73 6.69 3.55
C PRO A 27 -0.63 7.22 4.98
N GLY A 28 -1.22 8.38 5.25
CA GLY A 28 -1.11 9.08 6.53
C GLY A 28 0.08 10.03 6.64
N GLU A 29 1.05 9.95 5.73
CA GLU A 29 2.24 10.82 5.75
C GLU A 29 2.43 11.57 4.42
N THR A 30 2.24 10.90 3.29
CA THR A 30 2.51 11.47 1.97
C THR A 30 1.47 12.53 1.63
N THR A 31 1.93 13.68 1.13
CA THR A 31 1.07 14.80 0.77
C THR A 31 0.80 14.87 -0.73
N GLN A 32 -0.26 15.59 -1.12
CA GLN A 32 -0.56 15.95 -2.50
C GLN A 32 0.66 16.53 -3.23
N ALA A 33 1.41 17.43 -2.58
CA ALA A 33 2.60 18.04 -3.15
C ALA A 33 3.69 17.00 -3.46
N ALA A 34 3.93 16.06 -2.55
CA ALA A 34 4.90 14.98 -2.75
C ALA A 34 4.48 14.03 -3.88
N VAL A 35 3.19 13.67 -3.97
CA VAL A 35 2.65 12.87 -5.08
C VAL A 35 2.85 13.61 -6.41
N ARG A 36 2.49 14.89 -6.47
CA ARG A 36 2.64 15.73 -7.67
C ARG A 36 4.09 15.84 -8.12
N ALA A 37 5.03 16.01 -7.18
CA ALA A 37 6.45 16.10 -7.47
C ALA A 37 6.99 14.80 -8.09
N ARG A 38 6.43 13.65 -7.70
CA ARG A 38 6.89 12.33 -8.17
C ARG A 38 6.23 11.89 -9.48
N TYR A 39 4.90 11.99 -9.56
CA TYR A 39 4.11 11.43 -10.66
C TYR A 39 3.65 12.48 -11.66
N GLY A 40 3.87 13.76 -11.37
CA GLY A 40 3.31 14.87 -12.13
C GLY A 40 1.80 15.00 -11.93
N ALA A 41 1.16 15.67 -12.88
CA ALA A 41 -0.29 15.84 -12.88
C ALA A 41 -1.02 14.50 -13.12
N PRO A 42 -2.13 14.24 -12.41
CA PRO A 42 -2.98 13.07 -12.67
C PRO A 42 -3.68 13.17 -14.03
N THR A 43 -4.16 12.04 -14.55
CA THR A 43 -5.06 12.03 -15.72
C THR A 43 -6.45 12.54 -15.37
N LYS A 44 -6.91 12.31 -14.14
CA LYS A 44 -8.18 12.85 -13.64
C LYS A 44 -8.04 13.25 -12.18
N GLN A 45 -8.62 14.41 -11.85
CA GLN A 45 -8.77 14.91 -10.48
C GLN A 45 -10.26 15.11 -10.21
N THR A 46 -10.74 14.71 -9.04
CA THR A 46 -12.15 14.81 -8.66
C THR A 46 -12.25 15.20 -7.20
N THR A 47 -13.08 16.20 -6.89
CA THR A 47 -13.41 16.56 -5.51
C THR A 47 -14.67 15.79 -5.10
N GLN A 48 -14.65 15.21 -3.91
CA GLN A 48 -15.76 14.42 -3.36
C GLN A 48 -15.91 14.65 -1.85
N LYS A 49 -17.08 14.30 -1.32
CA LYS A 49 -17.32 14.31 0.13
C LYS A 49 -17.04 12.93 0.70
N ILE A 50 -16.10 12.83 1.62
CA ILE A 50 -15.82 11.60 2.39
C ILE A 50 -15.96 11.92 3.87
N GLU A 51 -16.79 11.16 4.59
CA GLU A 51 -17.02 11.35 6.03
C GLU A 51 -17.47 12.80 6.37
N GLY A 52 -18.13 13.48 5.43
CA GLY A 52 -18.57 14.88 5.55
C GLY A 52 -17.51 15.93 5.19
N TYR A 53 -16.26 15.53 4.95
CA TYR A 53 -15.16 16.43 4.57
C TYR A 53 -14.93 16.48 3.06
N ASP A 54 -14.45 17.62 2.56
CA ASP A 54 -14.01 17.76 1.16
C ASP A 54 -12.67 17.06 0.95
N ALA A 55 -12.70 15.99 0.17
CA ALA A 55 -11.56 15.18 -0.21
C ALA A 55 -11.30 15.27 -1.72
N GLU A 56 -10.07 14.98 -2.12
CA GLU A 56 -9.72 14.85 -3.52
C GLU A 56 -9.35 13.41 -3.86
N GLN A 57 -9.70 12.99 -5.08
CA GLN A 57 -9.26 11.75 -5.68
C GLN A 57 -8.50 12.06 -6.96
N TRP A 58 -7.29 11.51 -7.07
CA TRP A 58 -6.46 11.58 -8.26
C TRP A 58 -6.35 10.20 -8.90
N VAL A 59 -6.43 10.17 -10.22
CA VAL A 59 -6.30 8.95 -11.01
C VAL A 59 -5.14 9.13 -11.99
N TYR A 60 -4.32 8.09 -12.12
CA TYR A 60 -3.22 7.97 -13.07
C TYR A 60 -3.45 6.71 -13.91
N GLU A 61 -3.68 6.91 -15.20
CA GLU A 61 -3.99 5.84 -16.18
C GLU A 61 -3.18 6.03 -17.46
N GLY A 62 -3.15 4.99 -18.30
CA GLY A 62 -2.48 5.05 -19.60
C GLY A 62 -0.99 5.37 -19.46
N THR A 63 -0.50 6.38 -20.18
CA THR A 63 0.91 6.80 -20.15
C THR A 63 1.33 7.50 -18.86
N ARG A 64 0.38 7.87 -18.00
CA ARG A 64 0.63 8.46 -16.68
C ARG A 64 0.63 7.43 -15.55
N ALA A 65 0.14 6.22 -15.80
CA ALA A 65 0.22 5.15 -14.81
C ALA A 65 1.67 4.70 -14.59
N PRO A 66 2.04 4.29 -13.37
CA PRO A 66 3.35 3.67 -13.11
C PRO A 66 3.59 2.44 -13.98
N ALA A 67 4.86 2.08 -14.20
CA ALA A 67 5.22 0.88 -14.97
C ALA A 67 4.61 -0.38 -14.33
N GLY A 68 4.05 -1.27 -15.15
CA GLY A 68 3.33 -2.47 -14.70
C GLY A 68 1.94 -2.21 -14.12
N ILE A 69 1.54 -0.96 -13.92
CA ILE A 69 0.23 -0.60 -13.36
C ILE A 69 -0.69 -0.16 -14.50
N ALA A 70 -1.92 -0.68 -14.52
CA ALA A 70 -2.94 -0.25 -15.46
C ALA A 70 -3.60 1.05 -14.97
N ARG A 71 -3.88 1.11 -13.66
CA ARG A 71 -4.49 2.26 -13.01
C ARG A 71 -3.97 2.43 -11.59
N MET A 72 -3.62 3.66 -11.23
CA MET A 72 -3.36 4.06 -9.85
C MET A 72 -4.39 5.11 -9.44
N THR A 73 -5.09 4.87 -8.34
CA THR A 73 -6.05 5.81 -7.76
C THR A 73 -5.55 6.21 -6.37
N ILE A 74 -5.50 7.51 -6.08
CA ILE A 74 -5.04 8.05 -4.80
C ILE A 74 -6.17 8.90 -4.25
N ASP A 75 -6.61 8.58 -3.04
CA ASP A 75 -7.55 9.40 -2.29
C ASP A 75 -6.78 10.19 -1.23
N PHE A 76 -7.11 11.47 -1.14
CA PHE A 76 -6.62 12.39 -0.12
C PHE A 76 -7.72 12.70 0.90
N GLY A 77 -7.33 13.29 2.02
CA GLY A 77 -8.28 13.68 3.07
C GLY A 77 -8.36 12.63 4.16
N LEU A 78 -7.50 12.78 5.16
CA LEU A 78 -7.44 11.89 6.31
C LEU A 78 -7.90 12.62 7.57
N LEU A 79 -8.88 12.03 8.27
CA LEU A 79 -9.27 12.44 9.60
C LEU A 79 -8.40 11.71 10.63
N ALA A 80 -7.55 12.45 11.33
CA ALA A 80 -6.70 11.94 12.41
C ALA A 80 -7.16 12.51 13.77
N PRO A 81 -6.68 11.99 14.91
CA PRO A 81 -6.97 12.57 16.23
C PRO A 81 -6.61 14.07 16.35
N SER A 82 -5.63 14.54 15.57
CA SER A 82 -5.24 15.96 15.47
C SER A 82 -6.17 16.82 14.62
N GLY A 83 -7.17 16.22 13.97
CA GLY A 83 -8.10 16.89 13.04
C GLY A 83 -7.98 16.38 11.60
N TYR A 84 -8.80 16.98 10.72
CA TYR A 84 -8.85 16.64 9.31
C TYR A 84 -7.72 17.30 8.52
N ASN A 85 -7.02 16.51 7.70
CA ASN A 85 -6.01 17.00 6.76
C ASN A 85 -6.37 16.60 5.33
N LYS A 86 -6.79 17.59 4.53
CA LYS A 86 -7.21 17.42 3.13
C LYS A 86 -6.07 17.02 2.17
N ASP A 87 -4.82 17.33 2.54
CA ASP A 87 -3.68 17.22 1.62
C ASP A 87 -2.92 15.91 1.79
N VAL A 88 -3.25 15.10 2.82
CA VAL A 88 -2.58 13.82 3.10
C VAL A 88 -3.30 12.67 2.41
N VAL A 89 -2.53 11.73 1.86
CA VAL A 89 -3.04 10.50 1.27
C VAL A 89 -3.75 9.68 2.35
N ARG A 90 -5.04 9.41 2.17
CA ARG A 90 -5.80 8.50 3.05
C ARG A 90 -5.65 7.06 2.58
N THR A 91 -5.69 6.83 1.26
CA THR A 91 -5.61 5.51 0.65
C THR A 91 -5.05 5.65 -0.75
N PHE A 92 -4.37 4.62 -1.24
CA PHE A 92 -4.17 4.50 -2.68
C PHE A 92 -4.33 3.05 -3.13
N ARG A 93 -4.80 2.89 -4.36
CA ARG A 93 -5.07 1.61 -5.00
C ARG A 93 -4.24 1.50 -6.27
N LEU A 94 -3.55 0.38 -6.41
CA LEU A 94 -2.90 -0.06 -7.64
C LEU A 94 -3.70 -1.18 -8.25
N GLU A 95 -4.03 -1.04 -9.52
CA GLU A 95 -4.60 -2.09 -10.35
C GLU A 95 -3.52 -2.51 -11.36
N PRO A 96 -2.78 -3.60 -11.07
CA PRO A 96 -1.69 -4.03 -11.94
C PRO A 96 -2.23 -4.53 -13.28
N LYS A 97 -1.37 -4.48 -14.31
CA LYS A 97 -1.66 -5.23 -15.55
C LYS A 97 -1.65 -6.74 -15.26
N PRO A 98 -2.32 -7.56 -16.08
CA PRO A 98 -2.26 -9.01 -15.96
C PRO A 98 -0.80 -9.51 -15.86
N ASP A 99 -0.59 -10.55 -15.04
CA ASP A 99 0.68 -11.25 -14.87
C ASP A 99 1.84 -10.46 -14.23
N ILE A 100 1.59 -9.21 -13.81
CA ILE A 100 2.60 -8.41 -13.10
C ILE A 100 2.80 -8.92 -11.66
N PHE A 101 1.71 -9.27 -10.98
CA PHE A 101 1.75 -9.85 -9.64
C PHE A 101 0.88 -11.10 -9.58
N ASN A 102 1.50 -12.20 -9.18
CA ASN A 102 0.80 -13.41 -8.80
C ASN A 102 0.93 -13.63 -7.27
N ARG A 103 0.17 -14.58 -6.74
CA ARG A 103 0.18 -14.93 -5.31
C ARG A 103 1.59 -15.19 -4.78
N LYS A 104 2.41 -15.94 -5.52
CA LYS A 104 3.78 -16.26 -5.09
C LYS A 104 4.61 -14.99 -4.95
N LEU A 105 4.58 -14.08 -5.92
CA LEU A 105 5.33 -12.83 -5.86
C LEU A 105 4.90 -11.94 -4.70
N VAL A 106 3.60 -11.93 -4.37
CA VAL A 106 3.09 -11.22 -3.21
C VAL A 106 3.64 -11.82 -1.90
N LEU A 107 3.61 -13.14 -1.76
CA LEU A 107 4.16 -13.81 -0.58
C LEU A 107 5.68 -13.68 -0.47
N ASP A 108 6.39 -13.76 -1.59
CA ASP A 108 7.85 -13.58 -1.62
C ASP A 108 8.24 -12.12 -1.30
N GLY A 109 7.41 -11.14 -1.70
CA GLY A 109 7.65 -9.73 -1.45
C GLY A 109 7.29 -9.28 -0.03
N TRP A 110 6.08 -9.60 0.43
CA TRP A 110 5.52 -9.09 1.69
C TRP A 110 5.44 -10.12 2.80
N GLY A 111 5.79 -11.37 2.53
CA GLY A 111 5.65 -12.47 3.47
C GLY A 111 4.20 -12.93 3.62
N LEU A 112 3.97 -13.70 4.69
CA LEU A 112 2.66 -14.24 5.02
C LEU A 112 1.72 -13.11 5.46
N PRO A 113 0.46 -13.11 5.00
CA PRO A 113 -0.51 -12.12 5.44
C PRO A 113 -0.90 -12.35 6.90
N GLY A 114 -1.28 -11.27 7.58
CA GLY A 114 -1.84 -11.35 8.93
C GLY A 114 -3.21 -12.02 8.96
N ARG A 115 -3.97 -11.92 7.87
CA ARG A 115 -5.27 -12.57 7.67
C ARG A 115 -5.53 -12.83 6.18
N ILE A 116 -6.26 -13.90 5.88
CA ILE A 116 -6.85 -14.14 4.56
C ILE A 116 -8.36 -13.93 4.70
N GLY A 117 -8.93 -13.11 3.82
CA GLY A 117 -10.35 -12.78 3.79
C GLY A 117 -10.98 -13.13 2.44
N LYS A 118 -12.32 -13.07 2.39
CA LYS A 118 -13.09 -13.21 1.16
C LYS A 118 -14.11 -12.10 1.06
N GLU A 119 -14.26 -11.53 -0.13
CA GLU A 119 -15.29 -10.56 -0.48
C GLU A 119 -15.98 -11.04 -1.75
N GLY A 120 -17.21 -11.56 -1.61
CA GLY A 120 -17.84 -12.33 -2.68
C GLY A 120 -16.98 -13.54 -3.09
N ASP A 121 -16.67 -13.64 -4.37
CA ASP A 121 -15.81 -14.70 -4.94
C ASP A 121 -14.31 -14.35 -4.91
N LEU A 122 -13.94 -13.15 -4.43
CA LEU A 122 -12.55 -12.70 -4.41
C LEU A 122 -11.90 -13.01 -3.06
N GLU A 123 -10.79 -13.73 -3.09
CA GLU A 123 -9.91 -13.85 -1.93
C GLU A 123 -9.00 -12.62 -1.84
N PHE A 124 -8.71 -12.18 -0.62
CA PHE A 124 -7.71 -11.14 -0.40
C PHE A 124 -6.82 -11.44 0.80
N PHE A 125 -5.59 -10.97 0.72
CA PHE A 125 -4.63 -10.93 1.83
C PHE A 125 -4.72 -9.60 2.55
N LEU A 126 -4.65 -9.64 3.87
CA LEU A 126 -4.62 -8.47 4.74
C LEU A 126 -3.34 -8.47 5.57
N TYR A 127 -2.53 -7.44 5.36
CA TYR A 127 -1.27 -7.18 6.07
C TYR A 127 -1.49 -6.12 7.15
N ARG A 128 -0.80 -6.26 8.29
CA ARG A 128 -0.95 -5.35 9.45
C ARG A 128 -0.51 -3.92 9.13
N GLU A 129 0.38 -3.81 8.17
CA GLU A 129 0.97 -2.56 7.67
C GLU A 129 -0.02 -1.76 6.82
N GLY A 130 -1.27 -2.23 6.65
CA GLY A 130 -2.32 -1.52 5.93
C GLY A 130 -2.41 -1.87 4.45
N LEU A 131 -1.77 -2.96 4.01
CA LEU A 131 -1.88 -3.48 2.65
C LEU A 131 -2.97 -4.56 2.56
N LEU A 132 -3.88 -4.39 1.59
CA LEU A 132 -4.81 -5.40 1.13
C LEU A 132 -4.43 -5.82 -0.29
N VAL A 133 -4.36 -7.11 -0.56
CA VAL A 133 -4.08 -7.65 -1.90
C VAL A 133 -5.23 -8.55 -2.33
N TYR A 134 -6.01 -8.09 -3.30
CA TYR A 134 -7.13 -8.84 -3.87
C TYR A 134 -6.65 -9.69 -5.04
N PHE A 135 -7.11 -10.94 -5.07
CA PHE A 135 -6.86 -11.86 -6.16
C PHE A 135 -8.09 -11.99 -7.06
N ASN A 136 -7.88 -12.45 -8.29
CA ASN A 136 -8.96 -12.88 -9.15
C ASN A 136 -9.71 -14.08 -8.56
N ALA A 137 -10.84 -14.47 -9.17
CA ALA A 137 -11.66 -15.58 -8.68
C ALA A 137 -10.92 -16.94 -8.65
N ALA A 138 -9.87 -17.11 -9.45
CA ALA A 138 -9.00 -18.30 -9.39
C ALA A 138 -8.01 -18.27 -8.22
N GLY A 139 -7.83 -17.12 -7.56
CA GLY A 139 -6.90 -16.93 -6.45
C GLY A 139 -5.43 -16.79 -6.87
N GLU A 140 -5.13 -16.64 -8.16
CA GLU A 140 -3.77 -16.77 -8.68
C GLU A 140 -3.12 -15.41 -8.97
N GLN A 141 -3.91 -14.47 -9.52
CA GLN A 141 -3.42 -13.20 -10.04
C GLN A 141 -3.96 -12.05 -9.21
N VAL A 142 -3.13 -11.04 -8.94
CA VAL A 142 -3.55 -9.84 -8.22
C VAL A 142 -4.37 -8.94 -9.13
N THR A 143 -5.53 -8.51 -8.65
CA THR A 143 -6.42 -7.59 -9.36
C THR A 143 -6.39 -6.19 -8.75
N ALA A 144 -6.10 -6.08 -7.45
CA ALA A 144 -5.92 -4.82 -6.78
C ALA A 144 -4.98 -4.94 -5.57
N MET A 145 -4.22 -3.89 -5.34
CA MET A 145 -3.46 -3.67 -4.11
C MET A 145 -3.91 -2.35 -3.50
N ILE A 146 -4.44 -2.38 -2.29
CA ILE A 146 -4.97 -1.21 -1.60
C ILE A 146 -4.10 -0.94 -0.38
N PHE A 147 -3.56 0.26 -0.31
CA PHE A 147 -2.69 0.72 0.75
C PHE A 147 -3.45 1.74 1.59
N THR A 148 -3.44 1.52 2.90
CA THR A 148 -4.08 2.34 3.92
C THR A 148 -3.06 2.60 5.04
N PRO A 149 -3.27 3.59 5.93
CA PRO A 149 -2.46 3.72 7.13
C PRO A 149 -2.56 2.42 7.95
N PRO A 150 -1.53 2.03 8.71
CA PRO A 150 -1.55 0.81 9.51
C PRO A 150 -2.85 0.71 10.35
N GLN A 151 -3.60 -0.36 10.14
CA GLN A 151 -4.84 -0.61 10.87
C GLN A 151 -4.60 -1.68 11.92
N PRO A 152 -5.04 -1.49 13.18
CA PRO A 152 -5.09 -2.57 14.15
C PRO A 152 -5.94 -3.71 13.59
N LEU A 153 -5.37 -4.90 13.41
CA LEU A 153 -6.16 -6.06 13.03
C LEU A 153 -6.97 -6.51 14.25
N PRO A 154 -8.31 -6.65 14.14
CA PRO A 154 -9.07 -7.30 15.20
C PRO A 154 -8.53 -8.73 15.41
N PRO A 155 -8.69 -9.31 16.62
CA PRO A 155 -8.35 -10.70 16.85
C PRO A 155 -9.00 -11.60 15.79
N ALA A 156 -8.30 -12.65 15.36
CA ALA A 156 -8.92 -13.66 14.50
C ALA A 156 -10.11 -14.28 15.27
N GLU A 157 -11.29 -14.27 14.64
CA GLU A 157 -12.47 -14.97 15.19
C GLU A 157 -12.09 -16.44 15.40
N GLY A 158 -12.07 -16.88 16.66
CA GLY A 158 -11.68 -18.24 17.04
C GLY A 158 -10.57 -18.36 18.09
N THR A 159 -9.97 -17.27 18.56
CA THR A 159 -9.17 -17.36 19.79
C THR A 159 -10.12 -17.39 20.98
N LEU A 160 -10.60 -18.59 21.34
CA LEU A 160 -11.33 -18.83 22.57
C LEU A 160 -10.46 -18.32 23.73
N VAL A 161 -10.87 -17.22 24.35
CA VAL A 161 -10.35 -16.86 25.67
C VAL A 161 -10.79 -18.00 26.59
N PRO A 162 -9.87 -18.77 27.21
CA PRO A 162 -10.29 -19.82 28.14
C PRO A 162 -11.09 -19.17 29.26
N PRO A 163 -12.25 -19.76 29.66
CA PRO A 163 -13.05 -19.17 30.72
C PRO A 163 -12.21 -19.05 32.00
N PRO A 164 -12.39 -17.98 32.79
CA PRO A 164 -11.66 -17.82 34.04
C PRO A 164 -11.95 -19.02 34.96
N PRO A 165 -10.95 -19.50 35.74
CA PRO A 165 -11.16 -20.61 36.66
C PRO A 165 -12.27 -20.26 37.65
N GLN A 166 -13.33 -21.07 37.67
CA GLN A 166 -14.37 -21.02 38.69
C GLN A 166 -13.71 -21.28 40.05
N ARG A 167 -13.87 -20.36 41.00
CA ARG A 167 -13.44 -20.50 42.40
C ARG A 167 -14.60 -20.94 43.27
#